data_AF-A0A6M3KBT8-F1
#
_entry.id   AF-A0A6M3KBT8-F1
#
_cell.length_a   1.000
_cell.length_b   1.000
_cell.length_c   1.000
_cell.angle_alpha   90.00
_cell.angle_beta   90.00
_cell.angle_gamma   90.00
#
_symmetry.space_group_name_H-M   'P 1'
#
loop_
_entity.id
_entity.type
_entity.pdbx_description
1 polymer ?
#
loop_
_entity_poly.entity_id
_entity_poly.type
_entity_poly.pdbx_seq_one_letter_code
_entity_poly.pdbx_strand_id
1 'polypeptide(L)'
;MTPSTDDSPIDLRPFCAPVPSAWIDATQPWTEAGWRYASNGTIAIRVRTDEPDSEHVARLVDHISNLPEWAHCDVADQAPLPPIGVLLPVVCPHCRGERHGPIKCRRCRGGGSTDCPTCGAPRVCPVCDGEGEITSDRPCPKCRGDGVLSGTQAGLTSFDGAPDLGLRHKQRLLLDTLPGLRWTLSESGHIACRFAGGQAIAALESIGLILDRPD
;
A
#
# COMPACT_ATOMS: atom_id res chain seq x y z
N MET A 1 25.41 -21.00 -21.32
CA MET A 1 25.38 -20.49 -19.93
C MET A 1 23.95 -20.64 -19.45
N THR A 2 23.66 -21.71 -18.72
CA THR A 2 22.36 -21.90 -18.05
C THR A 2 22.31 -20.94 -16.86
N PRO A 3 21.27 -20.09 -16.74
CA PRO A 3 21.12 -19.28 -15.54
C PRO A 3 20.92 -20.23 -14.36
N SER A 4 21.80 -20.13 -13.37
CA SER A 4 21.59 -20.79 -12.08
C SER A 4 20.36 -20.15 -11.44
N THR A 5 19.22 -20.83 -11.50
CA THR A 5 18.11 -20.55 -10.60
C THR A 5 18.62 -20.79 -9.20
N ASP A 6 18.78 -19.72 -8.44
CA ASP A 6 19.00 -19.79 -7.00
C ASP A 6 17.74 -20.45 -6.40
N ASP A 7 17.82 -21.76 -6.20
CA ASP A 7 16.73 -22.63 -5.72
C ASP A 7 16.55 -22.49 -4.19
N SER A 8 17.02 -21.37 -3.63
CA SER A 8 16.85 -21.06 -2.23
C SER A 8 15.36 -20.98 -1.89
N PRO A 9 14.88 -21.70 -0.86
CA PRO A 9 13.48 -21.71 -0.51
C PRO A 9 13.02 -20.31 -0.11
N ILE A 10 11.93 -19.84 -0.72
CA ILE A 10 11.36 -18.52 -0.44
C ILE A 10 10.83 -18.49 0.99
N ASP A 11 11.31 -17.54 1.80
CA ASP A 11 10.80 -17.32 3.15
C ASP A 11 9.41 -16.69 3.09
N LEU A 12 8.39 -17.45 3.49
CA LEU A 12 6.99 -17.02 3.47
C LEU A 12 6.58 -16.23 4.72
N ARG A 13 7.38 -16.20 5.78
CA ARG A 13 7.02 -15.52 7.05
C ARG A 13 6.71 -14.02 6.90
N PRO A 14 7.38 -13.24 6.04
CA PRO A 14 7.04 -11.83 5.82
C PRO A 14 5.62 -11.61 5.28
N PHE A 15 5.01 -12.65 4.71
CA PHE A 15 3.65 -12.62 4.17
C PHE A 15 2.60 -13.06 5.19
N CYS A 16 2.97 -13.51 6.39
CA CYS A 16 2.02 -13.89 7.42
C CYS A 16 1.41 -12.67 8.13
N ALA A 17 0.22 -12.85 8.70
CA ALA A 17 -0.38 -11.86 9.59
C ALA A 17 0.48 -11.71 10.86
N PRO A 18 0.78 -10.49 11.34
CA PRO A 18 1.66 -10.30 12.49
C PRO A 18 1.02 -10.73 13.82
N VAL A 19 -0.32 -10.77 13.87
CA VAL A 19 -1.12 -11.22 15.01
C VAL A 19 -2.37 -11.93 14.48
N PRO A 20 -2.94 -12.89 15.23
CA PRO A 20 -4.23 -13.45 14.89
C PRO A 20 -5.27 -12.32 14.88
N SER A 21 -6.17 -12.36 13.91
CA SER A 21 -7.31 -11.43 13.86
C SER A 21 -8.60 -12.22 13.70
N ALA A 22 -9.73 -11.57 14.00
CA ALA A 22 -11.05 -12.18 13.80
C ALA A 22 -11.28 -12.66 12.34
N TRP A 23 -10.51 -12.11 11.40
CA TRP A 23 -10.67 -12.32 9.96
C TRP A 23 -9.60 -13.20 9.35
N ILE A 24 -8.47 -13.45 10.02
CA ILE A 24 -7.41 -14.32 9.50
C ILE A 24 -6.52 -14.78 10.65
N ASP A 25 -6.36 -16.11 10.78
CA ASP A 25 -5.39 -16.75 11.67
C ASP A 25 -4.24 -17.36 10.85
N ALA A 26 -3.62 -16.51 10.02
CA ALA A 26 -2.51 -16.86 9.14
C ALA A 26 -1.19 -16.31 9.70
N THR A 27 -0.94 -16.52 10.99
CA THR A 27 0.28 -16.03 11.66
C THR A 27 1.52 -16.85 11.32
N GLN A 28 1.34 -18.01 10.71
CA GLN A 28 2.39 -18.89 10.23
C GLN A 28 2.02 -19.44 8.84
N PRO A 29 3.01 -19.86 8.03
CA PRO A 29 2.73 -20.58 6.80
C PRO A 29 1.99 -21.89 7.08
N TRP A 30 1.12 -22.30 6.16
CA TRP A 30 0.40 -23.57 6.24
C TRP A 30 0.56 -24.34 4.92
N THR A 31 0.23 -25.63 4.95
CA THR A 31 0.35 -26.55 3.82
C THR A 31 -1.00 -27.17 3.49
N GLU A 32 -1.35 -27.18 2.21
CA GLU A 32 -2.58 -27.79 1.71
C GLU A 32 -2.44 -28.17 0.23
N ALA A 33 -2.79 -29.42 -0.12
CA ALA A 33 -2.85 -29.89 -1.50
C ALA A 33 -1.54 -29.69 -2.30
N GLY A 34 -0.39 -29.94 -1.67
CA GLY A 34 0.94 -29.82 -2.30
C GLY A 34 1.42 -28.37 -2.52
N TRP A 35 0.85 -27.44 -1.76
CA TRP A 35 1.24 -26.04 -1.73
C TRP A 35 1.51 -25.60 -0.30
N ARG A 36 2.53 -24.77 -0.12
CA ARG A 36 2.78 -24.03 1.11
C ARG A 36 2.36 -22.59 0.91
N TYR A 37 1.53 -22.09 1.80
CA TYR A 37 0.88 -20.79 1.69
C TYR A 37 1.28 -19.86 2.82
N ALA A 38 1.12 -18.56 2.61
CA ALA A 38 1.09 -17.54 3.65
C ALA A 38 0.16 -16.38 3.26
N SER A 39 -0.41 -15.67 4.23
CA SER A 39 -1.23 -14.50 3.96
C SER A 39 -1.27 -13.52 5.13
N ASN A 40 -1.29 -12.23 4.80
CA ASN A 40 -1.44 -11.14 5.77
C ASN A 40 -2.82 -10.49 5.67
N GLY A 41 -3.75 -11.13 4.96
CA GLY A 41 -5.09 -10.63 4.70
C GLY A 41 -5.15 -9.59 3.58
N THR A 42 -4.04 -9.22 2.94
CA THR A 42 -4.04 -8.35 1.74
C THR A 42 -3.20 -8.91 0.59
N ILE A 43 -2.24 -9.76 0.92
CA ILE A 43 -1.50 -10.60 -0.01
C ILE A 43 -1.69 -12.04 0.45
N ALA A 44 -2.02 -12.92 -0.48
CA ALA A 44 -1.89 -14.37 -0.33
C ALA A 44 -0.77 -14.84 -1.26
N ILE A 45 0.09 -15.73 -0.80
CA ILE A 45 1.19 -16.31 -1.57
C ILE A 45 1.19 -17.82 -1.40
N ARG A 46 1.58 -18.55 -2.45
CA ARG A 46 1.80 -19.99 -2.40
C ARG A 46 3.02 -20.43 -3.20
N VAL A 47 3.72 -21.45 -2.70
CA VAL A 47 4.86 -22.11 -3.35
C VAL A 47 4.65 -23.61 -3.34
N ARG A 48 5.20 -24.32 -4.33
CA ARG A 48 5.12 -25.79 -4.36
C ARG A 48 5.87 -26.38 -3.17
N THR A 49 5.31 -27.43 -2.59
CA THR A 49 5.93 -28.16 -1.49
C THR A 49 5.57 -29.64 -1.53
N ASP A 50 6.42 -30.47 -0.94
CA ASP A 50 6.19 -31.88 -0.63
C ASP A 50 5.87 -32.10 0.86
N GLU A 51 5.86 -31.03 1.66
CA GLU A 51 5.45 -31.05 3.07
C GLU A 51 4.00 -31.58 3.20
N PRO A 52 3.71 -32.42 4.21
CA PRO A 52 2.35 -32.91 4.43
C PRO A 52 1.40 -31.77 4.80
N ASP A 53 0.11 -31.96 4.54
CA ASP A 53 -0.92 -30.98 4.87
C ASP A 53 -0.98 -30.68 6.38
N SER A 54 -1.27 -29.42 6.72
CA SER A 54 -1.33 -28.96 8.10
C SER A 54 -2.62 -29.44 8.79
N GLU A 55 -2.54 -30.01 9.99
CA GLU A 55 -3.70 -30.59 10.69
C GLU A 55 -4.78 -29.57 11.14
N HIS A 56 -4.52 -28.27 11.04
CA HIS A 56 -5.47 -27.21 11.44
C HIS A 56 -5.40 -26.01 10.50
N VAL A 57 -6.12 -26.11 9.39
CA VAL A 57 -6.35 -25.00 8.48
C VAL A 57 -7.65 -24.32 8.94
N ALA A 58 -7.55 -23.14 9.57
CA ALA A 58 -8.76 -22.41 10.00
C ALA A 58 -9.67 -22.15 8.79
N ARG A 59 -11.01 -22.12 8.96
CA ARG A 59 -11.98 -22.01 7.84
C ARG A 59 -11.68 -20.95 6.77
N LEU A 60 -11.04 -19.85 7.17
CA LEU A 60 -10.73 -18.75 6.25
C LEU A 60 -9.48 -19.01 5.40
N VAL A 61 -8.63 -19.91 5.88
CA VAL A 61 -7.47 -20.40 5.16
C VAL A 61 -7.92 -21.31 4.00
N ASP A 62 -8.97 -22.12 4.18
CA ASP A 62 -9.63 -22.85 3.08
C ASP A 62 -10.09 -21.90 1.97
N HIS A 63 -10.63 -20.72 2.31
CA HIS A 63 -11.08 -19.76 1.31
C HIS A 63 -9.92 -19.19 0.50
N ILE A 64 -8.77 -18.93 1.15
CA ILE A 64 -7.56 -18.47 0.45
C ILE A 64 -7.03 -19.56 -0.49
N SER A 65 -6.99 -20.81 -0.03
CA SER A 65 -6.54 -21.95 -0.84
C SER A 65 -7.40 -22.17 -2.09
N ASN A 66 -8.70 -21.81 -2.01
CA ASN A 66 -9.68 -21.98 -3.08
C ASN A 66 -9.97 -20.71 -3.90
N LEU A 67 -9.16 -19.65 -3.79
CA LEU A 67 -9.38 -18.42 -4.57
C LEU A 67 -9.34 -18.70 -6.09
N PRO A 68 -10.37 -18.31 -6.87
CA PRO A 68 -10.39 -18.49 -8.32
C PRO A 68 -9.29 -17.68 -9.03
N GLU A 69 -8.81 -16.61 -8.42
CA GLU A 69 -7.69 -15.79 -8.88
C GLU A 69 -6.40 -16.58 -9.06
N TRP A 70 -6.25 -17.72 -8.39
CA TRP A 70 -5.09 -18.60 -8.60
C TRP A 70 -4.98 -19.08 -10.05
N ALA A 71 -6.11 -19.33 -10.71
CA ALA A 71 -6.12 -19.70 -12.13
C ALA A 71 -5.58 -18.58 -13.04
N HIS A 72 -5.72 -17.33 -12.61
CA HIS A 72 -5.24 -16.16 -13.34
C HIS A 72 -3.71 -15.96 -13.20
N CYS A 73 -3.07 -16.68 -12.26
CA CYS A 73 -1.61 -16.68 -12.13
C CYS A 73 -0.91 -17.51 -13.22
N ASP A 74 -1.66 -18.24 -14.05
CA ASP A 74 -1.13 -19.07 -15.14
C ASP A 74 -1.37 -18.50 -16.55
N VAL A 75 -1.93 -17.30 -16.67
CA VAL A 75 -2.11 -16.65 -17.98
C VAL A 75 -0.78 -16.20 -18.58
N ALA A 76 -0.67 -16.28 -19.91
CA ALA A 76 0.57 -15.99 -20.64
C ALA A 76 0.96 -14.50 -20.67
N ASP A 77 -0.02 -13.60 -20.52
CA ASP A 77 0.15 -12.14 -20.73
C ASP A 77 0.64 -11.39 -19.48
N GLN A 78 1.51 -12.02 -18.67
CA GLN A 78 2.02 -11.37 -17.46
C GLN A 78 3.18 -10.43 -17.77
N ALA A 79 3.04 -9.18 -17.31
CA ALA A 79 4.07 -8.16 -17.43
C ALA A 79 5.03 -8.21 -16.23
N PRO A 80 6.32 -7.81 -16.38
CA PRO A 80 7.14 -7.52 -15.22
C PRO A 80 6.48 -6.41 -14.40
N LEU A 81 6.65 -6.45 -13.07
CA LEU A 81 6.26 -5.30 -12.26
C LEU A 81 7.03 -4.07 -12.74
N PRO A 82 6.34 -2.94 -13.01
CA PRO A 82 7.05 -1.70 -13.31
C PRO A 82 7.97 -1.42 -12.12
N PRO A 83 9.25 -1.08 -12.32
CA PRO A 83 10.16 -0.82 -11.21
C PRO A 83 9.50 0.16 -10.25
N ILE A 84 9.71 -0.02 -8.93
CA ILE A 84 9.38 1.06 -8.00
C ILE A 84 10.18 2.26 -8.50
N GLY A 85 9.51 3.18 -9.20
CA GLY A 85 10.07 4.48 -9.46
C GLY A 85 10.51 4.97 -8.10
N VAL A 86 11.81 5.24 -7.93
CA VAL A 86 12.35 5.83 -6.71
C VAL A 86 11.35 6.89 -6.33
N LEU A 87 10.64 6.68 -5.22
CA LEU A 87 9.62 7.61 -4.76
C LEU A 87 10.39 8.89 -4.50
N LEU A 88 10.50 9.74 -5.52
CA LEU A 88 11.19 11.00 -5.40
C LEU A 88 10.40 11.72 -4.33
N PRO A 89 11.02 12.04 -3.18
CA PRO A 89 10.29 12.62 -2.08
C PRO A 89 9.59 13.87 -2.60
N VAL A 90 8.26 13.81 -2.65
CA VAL A 90 7.47 14.92 -3.16
C VAL A 90 7.49 15.97 -2.09
N VAL A 91 8.12 17.11 -2.38
CA VAL A 91 8.08 18.27 -1.48
C VAL A 91 6.62 18.54 -1.15
N CYS A 92 6.27 18.51 0.15
CA CYS A 92 4.89 18.59 0.56
C CYS A 92 4.31 19.94 0.11
N PRO A 93 3.28 20.00 -0.76
CA PRO A 93 2.77 21.27 -1.27
C PRO A 93 2.16 22.15 -0.17
N HIS A 94 1.76 21.55 0.96
CA HIS A 94 1.19 22.25 2.10
C HIS A 94 2.24 23.00 2.94
N CYS A 95 3.43 22.45 3.14
CA CYS A 95 4.50 23.13 3.89
C CYS A 95 5.69 23.55 3.01
N ARG A 96 5.66 23.22 1.72
CA ARG A 96 6.72 23.47 0.73
C ARG A 96 8.12 23.02 1.18
N GLY A 97 8.20 21.96 2.00
CA GLY A 97 9.46 21.45 2.53
C GLY A 97 9.83 21.98 3.91
N GLU A 98 9.15 23.01 4.42
CA GLU A 98 9.49 23.70 5.67
C GLU A 98 9.17 22.91 6.95
N ARG A 99 8.58 21.70 6.81
CA ARG A 99 8.16 20.79 7.90
C ARG A 99 7.03 21.33 8.78
N HIS A 100 6.79 22.62 8.74
CA HIS A 100 5.78 23.36 9.48
C HIS A 100 4.71 23.86 8.52
N GLY A 101 3.45 23.64 8.87
CA GLY A 101 2.34 24.07 8.02
C GLY A 101 1.98 25.53 8.28
N PRO A 102 1.58 26.30 7.26
CA PRO A 102 0.86 27.54 7.52
C PRO A 102 -0.43 27.19 8.27
N ILE A 103 -0.71 27.93 9.33
CA ILE A 103 -1.98 27.87 10.04
C ILE A 103 -2.75 29.16 9.78
N LYS A 104 -4.07 29.05 9.68
CA LYS A 104 -4.93 30.23 9.54
C LYS A 104 -4.65 31.20 10.68
N CYS A 105 -4.36 32.45 10.33
CA CYS A 105 -4.20 33.52 11.30
C CYS A 105 -5.51 33.65 12.08
N ARG A 106 -5.47 33.40 13.40
CA ARG A 106 -6.67 33.42 14.25
C ARG A 106 -7.30 34.80 14.33
N ARG A 107 -6.52 35.86 14.12
CA ARG A 107 -6.94 37.25 14.23
C ARG A 107 -7.83 37.68 13.06
N CYS A 108 -7.46 37.32 11.83
CA CYS A 108 -8.28 37.58 10.63
C CYS A 108 -9.05 36.34 10.14
N ARG A 109 -8.97 35.21 10.87
CA ARG A 109 -9.57 33.91 10.53
C ARG A 109 -9.23 33.40 9.12
N GLY A 110 -8.03 33.71 8.63
CA GLY A 110 -7.62 33.36 7.26
C GLY A 110 -7.87 34.44 6.21
N GLY A 111 -8.55 35.54 6.53
CA GLY A 111 -8.96 36.54 5.54
C GLY A 111 -7.91 37.60 5.17
N GLY A 112 -6.74 37.63 5.80
CA GLY A 112 -5.70 38.64 5.55
C GLY A 112 -6.01 40.05 6.07
N SER A 113 -7.28 40.37 6.36
CA SER A 113 -7.72 41.67 6.85
C SER A 113 -8.53 41.59 8.15
N THR A 114 -8.52 42.68 8.91
CA THR A 114 -9.39 42.91 10.07
C THR A 114 -10.02 44.28 9.99
N ASP A 115 -11.25 44.43 10.48
CA ASP A 115 -11.93 45.73 10.46
C ASP A 115 -11.30 46.68 11.48
N CYS A 116 -11.16 47.95 11.09
CA CYS A 116 -10.73 49.00 12.00
C CYS A 116 -11.82 49.23 13.06
N PRO A 117 -11.52 49.10 14.36
CA PRO A 117 -12.53 49.27 15.41
C PRO A 117 -13.09 50.69 15.49
N THR A 118 -12.41 51.67 14.90
CA THR A 118 -12.80 53.09 14.94
C THR A 118 -13.62 53.54 13.73
N CYS A 119 -13.32 53.04 12.53
CA CYS A 119 -13.99 53.48 11.30
C CYS A 119 -14.64 52.35 10.49
N GLY A 120 -14.54 51.10 10.94
CA GLY A 120 -15.11 49.93 10.25
C GLY A 120 -14.45 49.55 8.93
N ALA A 121 -13.50 50.35 8.42
CA ALA A 121 -12.82 50.06 7.16
C ALA A 121 -11.87 48.85 7.31
N PRO A 122 -11.76 47.97 6.29
CA PRO A 122 -10.84 46.85 6.31
C PRO A 122 -9.41 47.35 6.36
N ARG A 123 -8.59 46.75 7.23
CA ARG A 123 -7.15 46.99 7.31
C ARG A 123 -6.39 45.68 7.21
N VAL A 124 -5.18 45.75 6.67
CA VAL A 124 -4.25 44.61 6.63
C VAL A 124 -4.05 44.07 8.04
N CYS A 125 -4.17 42.76 8.21
CA CYS A 125 -4.02 42.12 9.50
C CYS A 125 -2.55 42.21 9.95
N PRO A 126 -2.23 42.86 11.08
CA PRO A 126 -0.84 43.09 11.50
C PRO A 126 -0.16 41.86 12.11
N VAL A 127 -0.82 40.70 12.13
CA VAL A 127 -0.29 39.44 12.68
C VAL A 127 0.17 38.49 11.57
N CYS A 128 -0.41 38.61 10.39
CA CYS A 128 -0.03 37.84 9.20
C CYS A 128 0.35 38.73 8.02
N ASP A 129 0.53 40.04 8.26
CA ASP A 129 0.89 41.06 7.27
C ASP A 129 0.09 41.00 5.95
N GLY A 130 -1.17 40.55 6.02
CA GLY A 130 -2.06 40.45 4.85
C GLY A 130 -2.17 39.05 4.25
N GLU A 131 -1.29 38.11 4.61
CA GLU A 131 -1.24 36.76 4.02
C GLU A 131 -2.39 35.86 4.49
N GLY A 132 -3.04 36.21 5.61
CA GLY A 132 -4.12 35.39 6.19
C GLY A 132 -3.63 34.14 6.94
N GLU A 133 -2.37 33.77 6.79
CA GLU A 133 -1.76 32.61 7.43
C GLU A 133 -0.51 33.01 8.22
N ILE A 134 -0.16 32.22 9.24
CA ILE A 134 1.10 32.36 9.99
C ILE A 134 1.81 31.02 10.03
N THR A 135 3.13 31.03 10.02
CA THR A 135 3.94 29.82 10.18
C THR A 135 3.81 29.33 11.61
N SER A 136 3.40 28.07 11.80
CA SER A 136 3.26 27.47 13.13
C SER A 136 4.50 26.67 13.51
N ASP A 137 4.91 26.70 14.77
CA ASP A 137 5.91 25.73 15.31
C ASP A 137 5.37 24.29 15.36
N ARG A 138 4.11 24.06 14.97
CA ARG A 138 3.52 22.72 14.92
C ARG A 138 3.91 22.00 13.63
N PRO A 139 4.22 20.70 13.71
CA PRO A 139 4.48 19.88 12.52
C PRO A 139 3.33 20.00 11.52
N CYS A 140 3.67 20.11 10.24
CA CYS A 140 2.69 20.19 9.16
C CYS A 140 1.73 19.00 9.25
N PRO A 141 0.40 19.22 9.25
CA PRO A 141 -0.55 18.12 9.43
C PRO A 141 -0.58 17.14 8.25
N LYS A 142 -0.10 17.56 7.07
CA LYS A 142 -0.08 16.74 5.85
C LYS A 142 1.13 15.82 5.76
N CYS A 143 2.33 16.33 6.06
CA CYS A 143 3.56 15.55 6.06
C CYS A 143 4.08 15.19 7.46
N ARG A 144 3.33 15.52 8.53
CA ARG A 144 3.67 15.28 9.94
C ARG A 144 5.07 15.75 10.39
N GLY A 145 5.63 16.78 9.76
CA GLY A 145 6.97 17.29 10.08
C GLY A 145 8.11 16.82 9.15
N ASP A 146 7.80 15.99 8.15
CA ASP A 146 8.85 15.42 7.29
C ASP A 146 9.28 16.36 6.16
N GLY A 147 8.46 17.37 5.82
CA GLY A 147 8.68 18.28 4.68
C GLY A 147 8.37 17.65 3.32
N VAL A 148 8.20 16.33 3.28
CA VAL A 148 7.97 15.54 2.08
C VAL A 148 6.78 14.59 2.30
N LEU A 149 6.03 14.29 1.24
CA LEU A 149 4.99 13.28 1.26
C LEU A 149 5.56 11.96 0.76
N SER A 150 5.38 10.88 1.51
CA SER A 150 5.61 9.52 1.01
C SER A 150 4.65 9.24 -0.15
N GLY A 151 5.02 8.40 -1.12
CA GLY A 151 4.24 8.17 -2.35
C GLY A 151 2.74 7.91 -2.17
N THR A 152 2.35 7.30 -1.04
CA THR A 152 0.95 7.06 -0.66
C THR A 152 0.18 8.32 -0.20
N GLN A 153 0.87 9.35 0.28
CA GLN A 153 0.28 10.62 0.73
C GLN A 153 0.26 11.69 -0.37
N ALA A 154 1.09 11.56 -1.41
CA ALA A 154 1.17 12.52 -2.50
C ALA A 154 0.03 12.38 -3.52
N GLY A 155 -0.82 11.34 -3.41
CA GLY A 155 -1.81 11.04 -4.45
C GLY A 155 -1.17 10.82 -5.82
N LEU A 156 0.14 10.51 -5.87
CA LEU A 156 0.84 10.14 -7.09
C LEU A 156 0.49 8.69 -7.41
N THR A 157 -0.70 8.55 -7.95
CA THR A 157 -1.05 7.47 -8.86
C THR A 157 -0.29 7.75 -10.16
N SER A 158 0.37 6.72 -10.69
CA SER A 158 1.01 6.71 -12.02
C SER A 158 2.37 7.42 -12.14
N PHE A 159 3.41 6.60 -12.25
CA PHE A 159 4.58 6.93 -13.07
C PHE A 159 4.52 6.07 -14.35
N ASP A 160 4.76 6.72 -15.49
CA ASP A 160 5.02 6.15 -16.83
C ASP A 160 4.03 5.11 -17.37
N GLY A 161 2.76 5.50 -17.55
CA GLY A 161 1.81 4.73 -18.38
C GLY A 161 1.44 3.33 -17.84
N ALA A 162 1.97 2.94 -16.67
CA ALA A 162 1.55 1.76 -15.96
C ALA A 162 0.21 2.04 -15.26
N PRO A 163 -0.76 1.12 -15.33
CA PRO A 163 -2.01 1.27 -14.60
C PRO A 163 -1.69 1.40 -13.11
N ASP A 164 -2.42 2.30 -12.43
CA ASP A 164 -2.34 2.40 -10.98
C ASP A 164 -2.82 1.07 -10.38
N LEU A 165 -1.86 0.30 -9.86
CA LEU A 165 -2.13 -0.99 -9.23
C LEU A 165 -2.75 -0.85 -7.85
N GLY A 166 -2.89 0.38 -7.31
CA GLY A 166 -3.47 0.63 -5.99
C GLY A 166 -2.77 -0.10 -4.83
N LEU A 167 -1.61 -0.71 -5.08
CA LEU A 167 -0.81 -1.40 -4.07
C LEU A 167 -0.23 -0.39 -3.09
N ARG A 168 -0.47 -0.62 -1.81
CA ARG A 168 0.19 0.13 -0.75
C ARG A 168 1.69 -0.14 -0.80
N HIS A 169 2.50 0.86 -0.46
CA HIS A 169 3.96 0.76 -0.48
C HIS A 169 4.50 -0.51 0.21
N LYS A 170 3.94 -0.90 1.37
CA LYS A 170 4.32 -2.13 2.08
C LYS A 170 4.04 -3.42 1.30
N GLN A 171 2.92 -3.49 0.58
CA GLN A 171 2.57 -4.63 -0.25
C GLN A 171 3.56 -4.76 -1.41
N ARG A 172 3.91 -3.61 -2.00
CA ARG A 172 4.86 -3.56 -3.10
C ARG A 172 6.26 -4.00 -2.68
N LEU A 173 6.74 -3.54 -1.52
CA LEU A 173 8.05 -3.96 -0.98
C LEU A 173 8.12 -5.47 -0.75
N LEU A 174 7.03 -6.09 -0.28
CA LEU A 174 6.97 -7.56 -0.09
C LEU A 174 6.97 -8.30 -1.43
N LEU A 175 6.21 -7.83 -2.42
CA LEU A 175 6.18 -8.44 -3.75
C LEU A 175 7.54 -8.33 -4.46
N ASP A 176 8.25 -7.22 -4.29
CA ASP A 176 9.58 -7.03 -4.90
C ASP A 176 10.65 -8.00 -4.34
N THR A 177 10.42 -8.68 -3.22
CA THR A 177 11.33 -9.74 -2.74
C THR A 177 11.17 -11.05 -3.52
N LEU A 178 10.17 -11.17 -4.40
CA LEU A 178 9.87 -12.40 -5.12
C LEU A 178 10.66 -12.49 -6.44
N PRO A 179 11.43 -13.58 -6.65
CA PRO A 179 12.32 -13.71 -7.79
C PRO A 179 11.55 -13.85 -9.11
N GLY A 180 11.85 -13.00 -10.10
CA GLY A 180 11.23 -13.08 -11.41
C GLY A 180 9.73 -12.78 -11.42
N LEU A 181 9.25 -11.98 -10.47
CA LEU A 181 7.84 -11.64 -10.32
C LEU A 181 7.27 -10.98 -11.58
N ARG A 182 6.18 -11.54 -12.08
CA ARG A 182 5.32 -11.00 -13.13
C ARG A 182 3.89 -10.94 -12.63
N TRP A 183 3.09 -10.06 -13.20
CA TRP A 183 1.73 -9.80 -12.74
C TRP A 183 0.76 -9.60 -13.89
N THR A 184 -0.51 -9.75 -13.57
CA THR A 184 -1.66 -9.39 -14.40
C THR A 184 -2.81 -8.93 -13.49
N LEU A 185 -3.81 -8.26 -14.06
CA LEU A 185 -5.05 -7.94 -13.37
C LEU A 185 -6.09 -9.01 -13.69
N SER A 186 -6.75 -9.53 -12.66
CA SER A 186 -7.94 -10.36 -12.83
C SER A 186 -9.14 -9.48 -13.21
N GLU A 187 -10.19 -10.11 -13.75
CA GLU A 187 -11.48 -9.44 -14.01
C GLU A 187 -12.11 -8.88 -12.72
N SER A 188 -11.83 -9.51 -11.58
CA SER A 188 -12.23 -9.06 -10.24
C SER A 188 -11.42 -7.88 -9.69
N GLY A 189 -10.44 -7.36 -10.45
CA GLY A 189 -9.58 -6.24 -10.03
C GLY A 189 -8.49 -6.62 -9.04
N HIS A 190 -8.25 -7.93 -8.82
CA HIS A 190 -7.13 -8.43 -8.04
C HIS A 190 -5.86 -8.49 -8.89
N ILE A 191 -4.71 -8.39 -8.24
CA ILE A 191 -3.43 -8.51 -8.90
C ILE A 191 -2.96 -9.95 -8.73
N ALA A 192 -3.04 -10.72 -9.81
CA ALA A 192 -2.53 -12.08 -9.88
C ALA A 192 -1.06 -12.02 -10.30
N CYS A 193 -0.19 -12.68 -9.54
CA CYS A 193 1.24 -12.66 -9.72
C CYS A 193 1.82 -14.07 -9.83
N ARG A 194 2.87 -14.20 -10.64
CA ARG A 194 3.69 -15.41 -10.76
C ARG A 194 5.15 -15.05 -10.53
N PHE A 195 5.87 -15.91 -9.83
CA PHE A 195 7.31 -15.75 -9.61
C PHE A 195 7.99 -17.12 -9.74
N ALA A 196 9.32 -17.14 -9.68
CA ALA A 196 10.07 -18.37 -9.70
C ALA A 196 9.75 -19.18 -8.43
N GLY A 197 9.08 -20.32 -8.60
CA GLY A 197 8.70 -21.23 -7.51
C GLY A 197 7.29 -21.06 -6.96
N GLY A 198 6.50 -20.07 -7.42
CA GLY A 198 5.15 -19.89 -6.87
C GLY A 198 4.27 -18.81 -7.51
N GLN A 199 3.18 -18.53 -6.81
CA GLN A 199 2.12 -17.62 -7.22
C GLN A 199 1.73 -16.73 -6.04
N ALA A 200 1.29 -15.50 -6.31
CA ALA A 200 0.74 -14.60 -5.29
C ALA A 200 -0.49 -13.86 -5.83
N ILE A 201 -1.41 -13.53 -4.93
CA ILE A 201 -2.56 -12.67 -5.20
C ILE A 201 -2.46 -11.49 -4.25
N ALA A 202 -2.57 -10.28 -4.77
CA ALA A 202 -2.66 -9.07 -3.97
C ALA A 202 -4.00 -8.37 -4.22
N ALA A 203 -4.69 -8.05 -3.13
CA ALA A 203 -5.96 -7.35 -3.15
C ALA A 203 -5.80 -5.88 -2.72
N LEU A 204 -6.60 -5.02 -3.36
CA LEU A 204 -6.69 -3.58 -3.07
C LEU A 204 -7.35 -3.33 -1.70
N GLU A 205 -8.36 -4.14 -1.38
CA GLU A 205 -9.02 -4.22 -0.08
C GLU A 205 -8.59 -5.52 0.64
N SER A 206 -8.85 -5.64 1.94
CA SER A 206 -8.51 -6.87 2.66
C SER A 206 -9.18 -8.07 1.98
N ILE A 207 -8.42 -9.13 1.70
CA ILE A 207 -8.91 -10.43 1.20
C ILE A 207 -10.07 -10.92 2.09
N GLY A 208 -10.00 -10.70 3.40
CA GLY A 208 -11.10 -11.01 4.33
C GLY A 208 -12.41 -10.26 4.09
N LEU A 209 -12.40 -9.07 3.46
CA LEU A 209 -13.61 -8.31 3.10
C LEU A 209 -14.24 -8.79 1.78
N ILE A 210 -13.46 -9.43 0.91
CA ILE A 210 -13.95 -10.04 -0.34
C ILE A 210 -14.69 -11.34 -0.03
N LEU A 211 -14.22 -12.08 1.00
CA LEU A 211 -14.83 -13.32 1.46
C LEU A 211 -16.16 -13.15 2.22
N ASP A 212 -16.52 -11.93 2.59
CA ASP A 212 -17.72 -11.61 3.37
C ASP A 212 -18.83 -10.93 2.52
N ARG A 213 -18.64 -10.86 1.19
CA ARG A 213 -19.71 -10.42 0.28
C ARG A 213 -20.64 -11.60 -0.01
N PRO A 214 -21.93 -11.55 0.39
CA PRO A 214 -22.90 -12.50 -0.11
C PRO A 214 -23.07 -12.31 -1.62
N ASP A 215 -23.13 -13.42 -2.35
CA ASP A 215 -23.55 -13.47 -3.76
C ASP A 215 -24.90 -12.76 -3.99
#